data_AF-A0A662SN97-F1
#
_entry.id   AF-A0A662SN97-F1
#
_cell.length_a   1.000
_cell.length_b   1.000
_cell.length_c   1.000
_cell.angle_alpha   90.00
_cell.angle_beta   90.00
_cell.angle_gamma   90.00
#
_symmetry.space_group_name_H-M   'P 1'
#
loop_
_entity.id
_entity.type
_entity.pdbx_description
1 polymer ?
#
loop_
_entity_poly.entity_id
_entity_poly.type
_entity_poly.pdbx_seq_one_letter_code
_entity_poly.pdbx_strand_id
1 'polypeptide(L)'
;MRAGLLRLVETVGRVYEIPEVRRRVSERMREFEMIGRSSVDRWMLEAVFCILAANFSAVKAYEIALEIERRGLLWSGGRAELERLLREGGHRFPKARASFIVSAREPIREARIVVPKMESREAREWLRRRVRGFGMKEASHFLRNTGRRDLAIIDRHILRALAEHGAIGEVPRSLTRRRYLEIESLL
;
A
#
# COMPACT_ATOMS: atom_id res chain seq x y z
N MET A 1 -11.04 -21.53 -17.99
CA MET A 1 -10.10 -20.43 -17.67
C MET A 1 -10.49 -19.11 -18.34
N ARG A 2 -10.51 -19.00 -19.68
CA ARG A 2 -10.74 -17.71 -20.38
C ARG A 2 -12.10 -17.04 -20.09
N ALA A 3 -13.18 -17.80 -19.95
CA ALA A 3 -14.52 -17.23 -19.74
C ALA A 3 -14.68 -16.47 -18.40
N GLY A 4 -14.00 -16.90 -17.34
CA GLY A 4 -14.07 -16.22 -16.05
C GLY A 4 -13.35 -14.87 -16.05
N LEU A 5 -12.13 -14.83 -16.61
CA LEU A 5 -11.38 -13.59 -16.73
C LEU A 5 -12.08 -12.57 -17.65
N LEU A 6 -12.70 -13.02 -18.74
CA LEU A 6 -13.51 -12.15 -19.60
C LEU A 6 -14.68 -11.50 -18.84
N ARG A 7 -15.37 -12.25 -17.99
CA ARG A 7 -16.43 -11.70 -17.13
C ARG A 7 -15.92 -10.66 -16.13
N LEU A 8 -14.71 -10.87 -15.58
CA LEU A 8 -14.09 -9.89 -14.69
C LEU A 8 -13.78 -8.59 -15.44
N VAL A 9 -13.15 -8.70 -16.62
CA VAL A 9 -12.84 -7.54 -17.48
C VAL A 9 -14.11 -6.78 -17.85
N GLU A 10 -15.17 -7.50 -18.25
CA GLU A 10 -16.46 -6.88 -18.58
C GLU A 10 -17.08 -6.16 -17.37
N THR A 11 -17.05 -6.80 -16.20
CA THR A 11 -17.59 -6.23 -14.96
C THR A 11 -16.84 -4.96 -14.55
N VAL A 12 -15.50 -5.01 -14.56
CA VAL A 12 -14.65 -3.84 -14.26
C VAL A 12 -14.89 -2.74 -15.30
N GLY A 13 -15.00 -3.10 -16.58
CA GLY A 13 -15.33 -2.15 -17.66
C GLY A 13 -16.64 -1.43 -17.40
N ARG A 14 -17.72 -2.16 -17.10
CA ARG A 14 -19.03 -1.57 -16.78
C ARG A 14 -18.97 -0.65 -15.55
N VAL A 15 -18.24 -1.04 -14.51
CA VAL A 15 -18.04 -0.20 -13.32
C VAL A 15 -17.26 1.07 -13.65
N TYR A 16 -16.25 0.98 -14.53
CA TYR A 16 -15.44 2.11 -14.97
C TYR A 16 -16.18 3.08 -15.92
N GLU A 17 -17.25 2.62 -16.59
CA GLU A 17 -18.16 3.48 -17.35
C GLU A 17 -19.06 4.34 -16.46
N ILE A 18 -19.23 3.98 -15.18
CA ILE A 18 -19.99 4.82 -14.23
C ILE A 18 -19.23 6.15 -14.02
N PRO A 19 -19.80 7.31 -14.40
CA PRO A 19 -19.07 8.59 -14.39
C PRO A 19 -18.52 8.96 -13.01
N GLU A 20 -19.28 8.70 -11.94
CA GLU A 20 -18.83 8.98 -10.57
C GLU A 20 -17.60 8.14 -10.21
N VAL A 21 -17.59 6.85 -10.56
CA VAL A 21 -16.46 5.94 -10.29
C VAL A 21 -15.22 6.42 -11.04
N ARG A 22 -15.37 6.68 -12.35
CA ARG A 22 -14.26 7.18 -13.18
C ARG A 22 -13.68 8.48 -12.63
N ARG A 23 -14.55 9.42 -12.24
CA ARG A 23 -14.14 10.70 -11.64
C ARG A 23 -13.36 10.46 -10.34
N ARG A 24 -13.91 9.68 -9.41
CA ARG A 24 -13.28 9.39 -8.11
C ARG A 24 -11.94 8.68 -8.26
N VAL A 25 -11.83 7.74 -9.19
CA VAL A 25 -10.54 7.09 -9.52
C VAL A 25 -9.56 8.12 -10.05
N SER A 26 -9.97 8.95 -11.01
CA SER A 26 -9.10 9.97 -11.62
C SER A 26 -8.61 11.02 -10.61
N GLU A 27 -9.50 11.50 -9.74
CA GLU A 27 -9.17 12.42 -8.64
C GLU A 27 -8.18 11.79 -7.68
N ARG A 28 -8.43 10.55 -7.25
CA ARG A 28 -7.54 9.82 -6.36
C ARG A 28 -6.16 9.57 -6.98
N MET A 29 -6.09 9.30 -8.28
CA MET A 29 -4.80 9.16 -8.97
C MET A 29 -4.02 10.47 -9.01
N ARG A 30 -4.68 11.61 -9.20
CA ARG A 30 -4.04 12.94 -9.11
C ARG A 30 -3.53 13.23 -7.71
N GLU A 31 -4.30 12.89 -6.67
CA GLU A 31 -3.85 13.00 -5.27
C GLU A 31 -2.54 12.23 -5.03
N PHE A 32 -2.43 10.99 -5.53
CA PHE A 32 -1.21 10.19 -5.39
C PHE A 32 0.01 10.80 -6.09
N GLU A 33 -0.18 11.38 -7.29
CA GLU A 33 0.89 12.11 -7.98
C GLU A 33 1.35 13.34 -7.20
N MET A 34 0.40 14.06 -6.58
CA MET A 34 0.74 15.20 -5.71
C MET A 34 1.54 14.75 -4.49
N ILE A 35 1.18 13.64 -3.85
CA ILE A 35 1.96 13.06 -2.74
C ILE A 35 3.38 12.73 -3.20
N GLY A 36 3.53 12.10 -4.37
CA GLY A 36 4.83 11.77 -4.95
C GLY A 36 5.75 12.98 -5.11
N ARG A 37 5.20 14.14 -5.48
CA ARG A 37 5.93 15.40 -5.66
C ARG A 37 6.10 16.22 -4.38
N SER A 38 5.50 15.79 -3.27
CA SER A 38 5.45 16.56 -2.03
C SER A 38 6.68 16.36 -1.12
N SER A 39 6.58 16.84 0.11
CA SER A 39 7.61 16.76 1.14
C SER A 39 7.84 15.34 1.64
N VAL A 40 8.96 15.15 2.33
CA VAL A 40 9.27 13.90 3.03
C VAL A 40 8.23 13.56 4.11
N ASP A 41 7.55 14.57 4.67
CA ASP A 41 6.50 14.36 5.68
C ASP A 41 5.29 13.67 5.08
N ARG A 42 4.87 14.06 3.86
CA ARG A 42 3.79 13.38 3.13
C ARG A 42 4.16 11.96 2.76
N TRP A 43 5.41 11.72 2.39
CA TRP A 43 5.92 10.36 2.18
C TRP A 43 5.93 9.54 3.48
N MET A 44 6.31 10.15 4.61
CA MET A 44 6.29 9.47 5.90
C MET A 44 4.87 9.13 6.35
N LEU A 45 3.92 10.05 6.19
CA LEU A 45 2.51 9.77 6.46
C LEU A 45 2.01 8.60 5.60
N GLU A 46 2.34 8.59 4.31
CA GLU A 46 1.96 7.53 3.38
C GLU A 46 2.59 6.17 3.76
N ALA A 47 3.84 6.19 4.21
CA ALA A 47 4.52 5.00 4.71
C ALA A 47 3.86 4.46 5.99
N VAL A 48 3.49 5.34 6.94
CA VAL A 48 2.74 4.98 8.15
C VAL A 48 1.42 4.35 7.76
N PHE A 49 0.67 4.97 6.85
CA PHE A 49 -0.59 4.40 6.35
C PHE A 49 -0.39 2.99 5.76
N CYS A 50 0.61 2.79 4.90
CA CYS A 50 0.91 1.48 4.31
C CYS A 50 1.30 0.43 5.35
N ILE A 51 2.09 0.80 6.36
CA ILE A 51 2.46 -0.08 7.49
C ILE A 51 1.22 -0.52 8.27
N LEU A 52 0.29 0.41 8.53
CA LEU A 52 -0.91 0.16 9.32
C LEU A 52 -1.99 -0.60 8.54
N ALA A 53 -2.18 -0.30 7.26
CA ALA A 53 -3.18 -0.95 6.41
C ALA A 53 -2.90 -2.45 6.19
N ALA A 54 -1.67 -2.91 6.43
CA ALA A 54 -1.30 -4.31 6.29
C ALA A 54 -2.10 -5.20 7.28
N ASN A 55 -3.07 -5.92 6.71
CA ASN A 55 -4.05 -6.73 7.45
C ASN A 55 -4.87 -5.88 8.42
N PHE A 56 -5.36 -4.72 7.98
CA PHE A 56 -6.24 -3.85 8.75
C PHE A 56 -7.18 -3.07 7.82
N SER A 57 -8.22 -2.44 8.38
CA SER A 57 -9.12 -1.58 7.58
C SER A 57 -8.34 -0.38 7.05
N ALA A 58 -8.42 -0.11 5.75
CA ALA A 58 -7.78 1.05 5.14
C ALA A 58 -8.31 2.36 5.74
N VAL A 59 -9.62 2.46 5.98
CA VAL A 59 -10.23 3.66 6.58
C VAL A 59 -9.64 3.92 7.96
N LYS A 60 -9.68 2.92 8.86
CA LYS A 60 -9.12 3.07 10.21
C LYS A 60 -7.61 3.28 10.21
N ALA A 61 -6.88 2.61 9.33
CA ALA A 61 -5.43 2.80 9.19
C ALA A 61 -5.10 4.26 8.83
N TYR A 62 -5.89 4.85 7.92
CA TYR A 62 -5.70 6.22 7.50
C TYR A 62 -6.07 7.22 8.60
N GLU A 63 -7.19 7.02 9.29
CA GLU A 63 -7.58 7.82 10.46
C GLU A 63 -6.49 7.85 11.53
N ILE A 64 -5.93 6.68 11.86
CA ILE A 64 -4.84 6.56 12.82
C ILE A 64 -3.56 7.25 12.31
N ALA A 65 -3.25 7.14 11.02
CA ALA A 65 -2.08 7.81 10.44
C ALA A 65 -2.21 9.35 10.54
N LEU A 66 -3.40 9.90 10.27
CA LEU A 66 -3.70 11.32 10.45
C LEU A 66 -3.65 11.75 11.92
N GLU A 67 -4.07 10.90 12.85
CA GLU A 67 -3.93 11.15 14.29
C GLU A 67 -2.45 11.29 14.70
N ILE A 68 -1.59 10.40 14.20
CA ILE A 68 -0.14 10.43 14.43
C ILE A 68 0.45 11.74 13.88
N GLU A 69 0.07 12.17 12.68
CA GLU A 69 0.49 13.45 12.09
C GLU A 69 0.02 14.63 12.93
N ARG A 70 -1.27 14.67 13.30
CA ARG A 70 -1.85 15.77 14.08
C ARG A 70 -1.19 15.95 15.44
N ARG A 71 -0.74 14.87 16.07
CA ARG A 71 0.01 14.91 17.34
C ARG A 71 1.51 15.18 17.16
N GLY A 72 1.98 15.39 15.93
CA GLY A 72 3.39 15.64 15.62
C GLY A 72 4.29 14.41 15.77
N LEU A 73 3.72 13.19 15.77
CA LEU A 73 4.43 11.97 16.17
C LEU A 73 5.09 11.22 15.00
N LEU A 74 4.94 11.69 13.75
CA LEU A 74 5.53 11.04 12.57
C LEU A 74 7.04 10.80 12.74
N TRP A 75 7.77 11.82 13.23
CA TRP A 75 9.23 11.81 13.32
C TRP A 75 9.78 11.72 14.74
N SER A 76 9.04 12.20 15.74
CA SER A 76 9.48 12.27 17.14
C SER A 76 8.85 11.21 18.04
N GLY A 77 7.68 10.67 17.65
CA GLY A 77 6.91 9.76 18.50
C GLY A 77 7.70 8.53 18.93
N GLY A 78 7.72 8.25 20.23
CA GLY A 78 8.38 7.07 20.78
C GLY A 78 7.58 5.79 20.52
N ARG A 79 8.23 4.62 20.64
CA ARG A 79 7.55 3.32 20.44
C ARG A 79 6.35 3.14 21.38
N ALA A 80 6.50 3.48 22.66
CA ALA A 80 5.45 3.31 23.66
C ALA A 80 4.24 4.23 23.41
N GLU A 81 4.50 5.47 23.00
CA GLU A 81 3.45 6.44 22.67
C GLU A 81 2.69 6.04 21.41
N LEU A 82 3.41 5.67 20.35
CA LEU A 82 2.79 5.15 19.14
C LEU A 82 2.01 3.88 19.44
N GLU A 83 2.56 2.94 20.22
CA GLU A 83 1.85 1.72 20.59
C GLU A 83 0.52 2.00 21.31
N ARG A 84 0.52 2.95 22.25
CA ARG A 84 -0.70 3.37 22.96
C ARG A 84 -1.73 3.94 21.98
N LEU A 85 -1.33 4.88 21.12
CA LEU A 85 -2.20 5.48 20.12
C LEU A 85 -2.78 4.43 19.16
N LEU A 86 -1.94 3.51 18.68
CA LEU A 86 -2.39 2.41 17.82
C LEU A 86 -3.39 1.48 18.53
N ARG A 87 -3.19 1.22 19.83
CA ARG A 87 -4.12 0.40 20.64
C ARG A 87 -5.46 1.11 20.85
N GLU A 88 -5.43 2.40 21.16
CA GLU A 88 -6.63 3.25 21.29
C GLU A 88 -7.42 3.31 19.97
N GLY A 89 -6.72 3.37 18.83
CA GLY A 89 -7.32 3.27 17.49
C GLY A 89 -7.82 1.87 17.11
N GLY A 90 -7.70 0.87 18.00
CA GLY A 90 -8.17 -0.50 17.79
C GLY A 90 -7.31 -1.33 16.82
N HIS A 91 -6.05 -0.94 16.61
CA HIS A 91 -5.15 -1.70 15.74
C HIS A 91 -4.76 -3.03 16.41
N ARG A 92 -4.84 -4.14 15.67
CA ARG A 92 -4.64 -5.52 16.20
C ARG A 92 -3.20 -5.86 16.60
N PHE A 93 -2.22 -5.13 16.04
CA PHE A 93 -0.78 -5.37 16.25
C PHE A 93 -0.02 -4.09 16.67
N PRO A 94 -0.42 -3.40 17.75
CA PRO A 94 0.07 -2.06 18.04
C PRO A 94 1.57 -2.03 18.31
N LYS A 95 2.10 -2.98 19.10
CA LYS A 95 3.52 -3.07 19.43
C LYS A 95 4.42 -3.24 18.21
N ALA A 96 4.08 -4.19 17.32
CA ALA A 96 4.86 -4.45 16.12
C ALA A 96 4.82 -3.26 15.15
N ARG A 97 3.64 -2.68 14.91
CA ARG A 97 3.48 -1.54 14.01
C ARG A 97 4.16 -0.28 14.52
N ALA A 98 4.09 0.00 15.82
CA ALA A 98 4.83 1.11 16.42
C ALA A 98 6.34 0.97 16.20
N SER A 99 6.89 -0.24 16.37
CA SER A 99 8.30 -0.51 16.08
C SER A 99 8.64 -0.31 14.60
N PHE A 100 7.75 -0.67 13.67
CA PHE A 100 7.97 -0.49 12.24
C PHE A 100 7.95 0.99 11.85
N ILE A 101 6.99 1.75 12.35
CA ILE A 101 6.89 3.20 12.11
C ILE A 101 8.18 3.91 12.53
N VAL A 102 8.68 3.65 13.74
CA VAL A 102 9.93 4.26 14.21
C VAL A 102 11.12 3.86 13.32
N SER A 103 11.18 2.58 12.93
CA SER A 103 12.28 2.07 12.09
C SER A 103 12.21 2.56 10.63
N ALA A 104 11.04 3.02 10.16
CA ALA A 104 10.84 3.45 8.78
C ALA A 104 11.34 4.89 8.52
N ARG A 105 11.53 5.70 9.57
CA ARG A 105 11.88 7.14 9.44
C ARG A 105 13.10 7.38 8.57
N GLU A 106 14.24 6.78 8.93
CA GLU A 106 15.49 6.98 8.18
C GLU A 106 15.40 6.41 6.75
N PRO A 107 14.90 5.17 6.53
CA PRO A 107 14.68 4.66 5.18
C PRO A 107 13.77 5.53 4.32
N ILE A 108 12.73 6.17 4.89
CA ILE A 108 11.83 7.05 4.12
C ILE A 108 12.50 8.38 3.75
N ARG A 109 13.37 8.93 4.61
CA ARG A 109 14.19 10.09 4.23
C ARG A 109 15.09 9.77 3.05
N GLU A 110 15.77 8.63 3.10
CA GLU A 110 16.60 8.15 2.00
C GLU A 110 15.77 7.87 0.74
N ALA A 111 14.61 7.22 0.90
CA ALA A 111 13.69 6.89 -0.19
C ALA A 111 13.31 8.14 -0.99
N ARG A 112 13.03 9.26 -0.31
CA ARG A 112 12.64 10.52 -0.98
C ARG A 112 13.69 11.04 -1.97
N ILE A 113 14.95 10.64 -1.79
CA ILE A 113 16.09 11.04 -2.62
C ILE A 113 16.34 10.03 -3.74
N VAL A 114 16.30 8.73 -3.43
CA VAL A 114 16.74 7.67 -4.36
C VAL A 114 15.60 7.05 -5.17
N VAL A 115 14.42 6.85 -4.56
CA VAL A 115 13.28 6.19 -5.23
C VAL A 115 12.79 6.92 -6.47
N PRO A 116 12.74 8.28 -6.53
CA PRO A 116 12.34 8.98 -7.76
C PRO A 116 13.27 8.74 -8.96
N LYS A 117 14.49 8.24 -8.72
CA LYS A 117 15.51 7.97 -9.76
C LYS A 117 15.53 6.50 -10.23
N MET A 118 14.71 5.66 -9.62
CA MET A 118 14.65 4.22 -9.88
C MET A 118 13.44 3.85 -10.72
N GLU A 119 13.54 2.77 -11.47
CA GLU A 119 12.38 2.15 -12.11
C GLU A 119 11.47 1.51 -11.05
N SER A 120 10.18 1.36 -11.34
CA SER A 120 9.18 0.98 -10.32
C SER A 120 9.46 -0.36 -9.66
N ARG A 121 9.91 -1.34 -10.46
CA ARG A 121 10.25 -2.68 -9.96
C ARG A 121 11.49 -2.64 -9.06
N GLU A 122 12.48 -1.82 -9.39
CA GLU A 122 13.69 -1.62 -8.59
C GLU A 122 13.36 -0.89 -7.29
N ALA A 123 12.64 0.23 -7.37
CA ALA A 123 12.17 0.99 -6.22
C ALA A 123 11.39 0.12 -5.23
N ARG A 124 10.55 -0.79 -5.74
CA ARG A 124 9.79 -1.73 -4.91
C ARG A 124 10.72 -2.66 -4.11
N GLU A 125 11.73 -3.22 -4.76
CA GLU A 125 12.69 -4.09 -4.07
C GLU A 125 13.54 -3.32 -3.06
N TRP A 126 13.93 -2.09 -3.40
CA TRP A 126 14.65 -1.20 -2.51
C TRP A 126 13.83 -0.95 -1.23
N LEU A 127 12.58 -0.52 -1.38
CA LEU A 127 11.67 -0.23 -0.26
C LEU A 127 11.40 -1.48 0.58
N ARG A 128 11.13 -2.63 -0.04
CA ARG A 128 10.89 -3.90 0.65
C ARG A 128 12.08 -4.34 1.51
N ARG A 129 13.31 -4.06 1.05
CA ARG A 129 14.54 -4.42 1.78
C ARG A 129 14.87 -3.43 2.89
N ARG A 130 14.61 -2.13 2.68
CA ARG A 130 15.02 -1.04 3.58
C ARG A 130 13.96 -0.68 4.63
N VAL A 131 12.68 -0.72 4.27
CA VAL A 131 11.58 -0.29 5.14
C VAL A 131 11.01 -1.50 5.89
N ARG A 132 11.27 -1.56 7.20
CA ARG A 132 10.74 -2.64 8.03
C ARG A 132 9.21 -2.63 8.02
N GLY A 133 8.61 -3.79 7.75
CA GLY A 133 7.17 -3.95 7.64
C GLY A 133 6.64 -3.84 6.21
N PHE A 134 7.49 -3.49 5.23
CA PHE A 134 7.11 -3.55 3.81
C PHE A 134 7.38 -4.95 3.22
N GLY A 135 6.32 -5.62 2.79
CA GLY A 135 6.40 -6.74 1.85
C GLY A 135 6.27 -6.26 0.40
N MET A 136 6.08 -7.20 -0.53
CA MET A 136 5.82 -6.88 -1.94
C MET A 136 4.59 -5.98 -2.09
N LYS A 137 3.51 -6.33 -1.39
CA LYS A 137 2.24 -5.60 -1.45
C LYS A 137 2.37 -4.19 -0.87
N GLU A 138 2.95 -4.05 0.33
CA GLU A 138 3.08 -2.75 0.99
C GLU A 138 4.01 -1.82 0.22
N ALA A 139 5.11 -2.33 -0.35
CA ALA A 139 5.99 -1.54 -1.21
C ALA A 139 5.29 -1.12 -2.51
N SER A 140 4.57 -2.02 -3.19
CA SER A 140 3.72 -1.65 -4.34
C SER A 140 2.67 -0.62 -3.96
N HIS A 141 2.03 -0.76 -2.79
CA HIS A 141 0.99 0.14 -2.30
C HIS A 141 1.54 1.56 -2.07
N PHE A 142 2.67 1.67 -1.39
CA PHE A 142 3.37 2.93 -1.17
C PHE A 142 3.74 3.61 -2.49
N LEU A 143 4.29 2.85 -3.44
CA LEU A 143 4.68 3.35 -4.75
C LEU A 143 3.48 3.82 -5.58
N ARG A 144 2.36 3.10 -5.53
CA ARG A 144 1.11 3.54 -6.18
C ARG A 144 0.60 4.83 -5.56
N ASN A 145 0.59 4.90 -4.23
CA ASN A 145 0.09 6.09 -3.51
C ASN A 145 1.06 7.29 -3.58
N THR A 146 2.25 7.10 -4.14
CA THR A 146 3.20 8.17 -4.51
C THR A 146 3.28 8.39 -6.02
N GLY A 147 2.32 7.85 -6.78
CA GLY A 147 2.06 8.21 -8.18
C GLY A 147 2.47 7.19 -9.25
N ARG A 148 3.08 6.06 -8.88
CA ARG A 148 3.40 5.00 -9.87
C ARG A 148 2.15 4.23 -10.28
N ARG A 149 2.09 3.78 -11.54
CA ARG A 149 0.90 3.15 -12.13
C ARG A 149 1.12 1.74 -12.68
N ASP A 150 2.36 1.28 -12.67
CA ASP A 150 2.84 0.06 -13.35
C ASP A 150 3.14 -1.09 -12.36
N LEU A 151 2.59 -1.02 -11.15
CA LEU A 151 2.72 -2.05 -10.11
C LEU A 151 1.35 -2.46 -9.58
N ALA A 152 1.11 -3.76 -9.47
CA ALA A 152 -0.10 -4.28 -8.85
C ALA A 152 0.02 -4.29 -7.33
N ILE A 153 -1.09 -4.00 -6.65
CA ILE A 153 -1.25 -4.18 -5.20
C ILE A 153 -2.06 -5.46 -4.97
N ILE A 154 -1.39 -6.58 -4.77
CA ILE A 154 -2.02 -7.89 -4.65
C ILE A 154 -2.33 -8.17 -3.18
N ASP A 155 -3.54 -7.80 -2.76
CA ASP A 155 -4.08 -8.11 -1.44
C ASP A 155 -4.95 -9.38 -1.45
N ARG A 156 -5.55 -9.72 -0.30
CA ARG A 156 -6.41 -10.91 -0.21
C ARG A 156 -7.71 -10.78 -1.02
N HIS A 157 -8.22 -9.57 -1.25
CA HIS A 157 -9.42 -9.37 -2.05
C HIS A 157 -9.12 -9.55 -3.54
N ILE A 158 -8.00 -9.01 -4.03
CA ILE A 158 -7.53 -9.23 -5.40
C ILE A 158 -7.27 -10.71 -5.66
N LEU A 159 -6.59 -11.42 -4.73
CA LEU A 159 -6.37 -12.87 -4.88
C LEU A 159 -7.69 -13.65 -4.95
N ARG A 160 -8.68 -13.30 -4.11
CA ARG A 160 -10.01 -13.95 -4.13
C ARG A 160 -10.71 -13.70 -5.45
N ALA A 161 -10.74 -12.46 -5.92
CA ALA A 161 -11.34 -12.11 -7.21
C ALA A 161 -10.68 -12.89 -8.36
N LEU A 162 -9.34 -12.99 -8.37
CA LEU A 162 -8.61 -13.76 -9.38
C LEU A 162 -8.92 -15.26 -9.30
N ALA A 163 -9.05 -15.83 -8.10
CA ALA A 163 -9.40 -17.24 -7.92
C ALA A 163 -10.85 -17.53 -8.35
N GLU A 164 -11.81 -16.69 -7.93
CA GLU A 164 -13.23 -16.78 -8.29
C GLU A 164 -13.46 -16.72 -9.81
N HIS A 165 -12.62 -15.97 -10.53
CA HIS A 165 -12.68 -15.85 -11.99
C HIS A 165 -11.73 -16.81 -12.72
N GLY A 166 -11.08 -17.73 -12.00
CA GLY A 166 -10.23 -18.78 -12.56
C GLY A 166 -8.93 -18.29 -13.20
N ALA A 167 -8.47 -17.08 -12.86
CA ALA A 167 -7.17 -16.56 -13.26
C ALA A 167 -6.02 -17.23 -12.49
N ILE A 168 -6.28 -17.65 -11.25
CA ILE A 168 -5.42 -18.52 -10.45
C ILE A 168 -6.24 -19.69 -9.93
N GLY A 169 -5.60 -20.84 -9.68
CA GLY A 169 -6.30 -22.06 -9.23
C GLY A 169 -6.92 -21.93 -7.83
N GLU A 170 -6.20 -21.30 -6.90
CA GLU A 170 -6.67 -21.04 -5.54
C GLU A 170 -5.94 -19.85 -4.92
N VAL A 171 -6.48 -19.32 -3.81
CA VAL A 171 -5.82 -18.25 -3.04
C VAL A 171 -4.63 -18.86 -2.27
N PRO A 172 -3.38 -18.46 -2.56
CA PRO A 172 -2.23 -19.06 -1.90
C PRO A 172 -2.20 -18.68 -0.41
N ARG A 173 -1.84 -19.64 0.46
CA ARG A 173 -1.71 -19.42 1.92
C ARG A 173 -0.65 -18.38 2.26
N SER A 174 0.40 -18.29 1.44
CA SER A 174 1.45 -17.27 1.56
C SER A 174 1.88 -16.79 0.17
N LEU A 175 2.25 -15.51 0.08
CA LEU A 175 2.74 -14.89 -1.14
C LEU A 175 4.25 -14.73 -1.07
N THR A 176 4.98 -15.68 -1.64
CA THR A 176 6.42 -15.51 -1.88
C THR A 176 6.66 -14.42 -2.91
N ARG A 177 7.86 -13.83 -2.93
CA ARG A 177 8.26 -12.84 -3.95
C ARG A 177 8.02 -13.34 -5.37
N ARG A 178 8.47 -14.57 -5.67
CA ARG A 178 8.29 -15.21 -6.98
C ARG A 178 6.81 -15.31 -7.33
N ARG A 179 5.98 -15.82 -6.40
CA ARG A 179 4.55 -15.97 -6.64
C ARG A 179 3.83 -14.63 -6.83
N TYR A 180 4.25 -13.59 -6.12
CA TYR A 180 3.72 -12.24 -6.29
C TYR A 180 3.97 -11.73 -7.72
N LEU A 181 5.19 -11.92 -8.24
CA LEU A 181 5.55 -11.49 -9.60
C LEU A 181 4.83 -12.32 -10.68
N GLU A 182 4.68 -13.63 -10.48
CA GLU A 182 3.89 -14.49 -11.38
C GLU A 182 2.45 -13.99 -11.48
N ILE A 183 1.80 -13.70 -10.35
CA ILE A 183 0.41 -13.21 -10.32
C ILE A 183 0.33 -11.78 -10.88
N GLU A 184 1.30 -10.91 -10.56
CA GLU A 184 1.36 -9.55 -11.11
C GLU A 184 1.45 -9.55 -12.65
N SER A 185 2.11 -10.53 -13.26
CA SER A 185 2.18 -10.61 -14.73
C SER A 185 0.85 -10.93 -15.43
N LEU A 186 -0.18 -11.30 -14.65
CA LEU A 186 -1.54 -11.53 -15.14
C LEU A 186 -2.43 -10.27 -15.08
N LEU A 187 -1.95 -9.22 -14.40
CA LEU A 187 -2.67 -7.97 -14.11
C LEU A 187 -2.12 -6.83 -14.97
#